data_AF-A0A7C2NN06-F1
#
_entry.id   AF-A0A7C2NN06-F1
#
_cell.length_a   1.000
_cell.length_b   1.000
_cell.length_c   1.000
_cell.angle_alpha   90.00
_cell.angle_beta   90.00
_cell.angle_gamma   90.00
#
_symmetry.space_group_name_H-M   'P 1'
#
loop_
_entity.id
_entity.type
_entity.pdbx_description
1 polymer ?
#
loop_
_entity_poly.entity_id
_entity_poly.type
_entity_poly.pdbx_seq_one_letter_code
_entity_poly.pdbx_strand_id
1 'polypeptide(L)'
;MKKKQNTRRNMLDDIRHLQELGFIITGTFIVGLDTDKPTVFDDVINFIQESGIVLSIVNILKPPPGTELYKRMKSENRLLDTFKFGEEATNVIPKMGMEKLKSGYEKIVNQIYSPGSVYKRIEKYFELERKYKVQQPLKRRITLRDLYTALRIFYILGFADNNKKFFWRLIFKTLKKNYNYLDLAILFSLILYQYSILREENIADIKRYSELAA
;
A
#
# COMPACT_ATOMS: atom_id res chain seq x y z
N MET A 1 -3.07 23.41 -19.71
CA MET A 1 -2.90 23.80 -18.29
C MET A 1 -1.88 22.87 -17.64
N LYS A 2 -0.76 23.37 -17.11
CA LYS A 2 0.25 22.52 -16.45
C LYS A 2 -0.21 22.15 -15.04
N LYS A 3 -0.19 20.86 -14.68
CA LYS A 3 -0.53 20.38 -13.33
C LYS A 3 0.49 20.93 -12.32
N LYS A 4 0.02 21.63 -11.29
CA LYS A 4 0.85 22.04 -10.14
C LYS A 4 0.93 20.88 -9.14
N GLN A 5 2.10 20.66 -8.56
CA GLN A 5 2.32 19.65 -7.53
C GLN A 5 2.24 20.29 -6.14
N ASN A 6 1.72 19.55 -5.16
CA ASN A 6 1.56 20.02 -3.78
C ASN A 6 2.87 19.83 -2.97
N THR A 7 3.92 20.56 -3.34
CA THR A 7 5.25 20.45 -2.70
C THR A 7 5.51 21.48 -1.60
N ARG A 8 4.55 22.37 -1.32
CA ARG A 8 4.70 23.49 -0.37
C ARG A 8 4.26 23.16 1.06
N ARG A 9 3.98 21.89 1.36
CA ARG A 9 3.48 21.43 2.66
C ARG A 9 4.30 20.26 3.15
N ASN A 10 4.38 20.09 4.47
CA ASN A 10 4.88 18.85 5.04
C ASN A 10 3.80 17.78 4.95
N MET A 11 3.98 16.84 4.02
CA MET A 11 3.00 15.79 3.76
C MET A 11 2.82 14.84 4.94
N LEU A 12 3.89 14.58 5.72
CA LEU A 12 3.80 13.72 6.90
C LEU A 12 2.92 14.35 7.98
N ASP A 13 3.06 15.67 8.20
CA ASP A 13 2.22 16.41 9.16
C ASP A 13 0.76 16.43 8.71
N ASP A 14 0.51 16.64 7.42
CA ASP A 14 -0.84 16.62 6.85
C ASP A 14 -1.52 15.26 6.99
N ILE A 15 -0.78 14.18 6.67
CA ILE A 15 -1.25 12.79 6.83
C ILE A 15 -1.57 12.52 8.30
N ARG A 16 -0.65 12.85 9.21
CA ARG A 16 -0.83 12.66 10.64
C ARG A 16 -2.06 13.42 11.13
N HIS A 17 -2.23 14.67 10.72
CA HIS A 17 -3.38 15.48 11.09
C HIS A 17 -4.70 14.81 10.67
N LEU A 18 -4.79 14.34 9.42
CA LEU A 18 -5.98 13.63 8.93
C LEU A 18 -6.22 12.30 9.68
N GLN A 19 -5.17 11.55 10.02
CA GLN A 19 -5.30 10.33 10.81
C GLN A 19 -5.78 10.61 12.25
N GLU A 20 -5.32 11.69 12.88
CA GLU A 20 -5.81 12.16 14.19
C GLU A 20 -7.30 12.56 14.17
N LEU A 21 -7.79 13.02 13.01
CA LEU A 21 -9.23 13.25 12.77
C LEU A 21 -10.02 11.96 12.53
N GLY A 22 -9.34 10.81 12.45
CA GLY A 22 -9.96 9.49 12.30
C GLY A 22 -10.07 8.98 10.86
N PHE A 23 -9.49 9.70 9.87
CA PHE A 23 -9.48 9.22 8.48
C PHE A 23 -8.57 8.01 8.30
N ILE A 24 -9.00 7.09 7.44
CA ILE A 24 -8.14 6.03 6.89
C ILE A 24 -7.66 6.55 5.54
N ILE A 25 -6.35 6.71 5.41
CA ILE A 25 -5.73 7.26 4.19
C ILE A 25 -5.24 6.11 3.33
N THR A 26 -5.54 6.18 2.04
CA THR A 26 -4.93 5.35 1.01
C THR A 26 -3.86 6.15 0.28
N GLY A 27 -2.62 5.67 0.31
CA GLY A 27 -1.50 6.30 -0.38
C GLY A 27 -1.14 5.55 -1.66
N THR A 28 -1.19 6.22 -2.81
CA THR A 28 -0.73 5.68 -4.09
C THR A 28 0.54 6.38 -4.53
N PHE A 29 1.56 5.59 -4.90
CA PHE A 29 2.88 6.08 -5.26
C PHE A 29 3.26 5.59 -6.65
N ILE A 30 4.08 6.37 -7.35
CA ILE A 30 4.60 6.04 -8.67
C ILE A 30 6.11 6.18 -8.64
N VAL A 31 6.84 5.18 -9.12
CA VAL A 31 8.31 5.17 -9.28
C VAL A 31 8.72 4.90 -10.72
N GLY A 32 9.96 5.22 -11.08
CA GLY A 32 10.49 5.05 -12.43
C GLY A 32 10.30 6.28 -13.32
N LEU A 33 10.13 7.46 -12.72
CA LEU A 33 10.16 8.72 -13.46
C LEU A 33 11.58 9.02 -13.97
N ASP A 34 11.66 9.76 -15.07
CA ASP A 34 12.94 10.22 -15.64
C ASP A 34 13.80 11.05 -14.66
N THR A 35 13.16 11.67 -13.67
CA THR A 35 13.79 12.50 -12.64
C THR A 35 14.10 11.75 -11.35
N ASP A 36 13.70 10.48 -11.25
CA ASP A 36 13.93 9.68 -10.05
C ASP A 36 15.41 9.39 -9.88
N LYS A 37 15.91 9.62 -8.66
CA LYS A 37 17.24 9.21 -8.25
C LYS A 37 17.22 7.73 -7.86
N PRO A 38 18.37 7.03 -7.85
CA PRO A 38 18.44 5.66 -7.36
C PRO A 38 17.91 5.46 -5.92
N THR A 39 17.93 6.51 -5.09
CA THR A 39 17.41 6.48 -3.70
C THR A 39 15.89 6.44 -3.62
N VAL A 40 15.15 6.72 -4.71
CA VAL A 40 13.69 6.88 -4.70
C VAL A 40 12.98 5.69 -4.06
N PHE A 41 13.51 4.47 -4.24
CA PHE A 41 12.91 3.26 -3.71
C PHE A 41 12.95 3.24 -2.18
N ASP A 42 14.08 3.63 -1.59
CA ASP A 42 14.23 3.77 -0.14
C ASP A 42 13.42 4.93 0.39
N ASP A 43 13.42 6.06 -0.32
CA ASP A 43 12.66 7.26 0.04
C ASP A 43 11.16 6.95 0.13
N VAL A 44 10.61 6.18 -0.83
CA VAL A 44 9.20 5.75 -0.84
C VAL A 44 8.91 4.76 0.30
N ILE A 45 9.78 3.77 0.53
CA ILE A 45 9.61 2.80 1.63
C ILE A 45 9.58 3.53 2.98
N ASN A 46 10.55 4.42 3.20
CA ASN A 46 10.69 5.18 4.43
C ASN A 46 9.49 6.10 4.64
N PHE A 47 9.06 6.82 3.60
CA PHE A 47 7.89 7.68 3.67
C PHE A 47 6.61 6.90 4.00
N ILE A 48 6.37 5.76 3.35
CA ILE A 48 5.21 4.89 3.64
C ILE A 48 5.25 4.40 5.09
N GLN A 49 6.42 3.95 5.55
CA GLN A 49 6.58 3.43 6.90
C GLN A 49 6.44 4.53 7.96
N GLU A 50 6.99 5.70 7.72
CA GLU A 50 6.94 6.85 8.61
C GLU A 50 5.56 7.50 8.64
N SER A 51 4.86 7.59 7.52
CA SER A 51 3.51 8.15 7.45
C SER A 51 2.45 7.31 8.18
N GLY A 52 2.75 6.05 8.49
CA GLY A 52 1.76 5.14 9.09
C GLY A 52 0.57 4.84 8.18
N ILE A 53 0.69 5.09 6.86
CA ILE A 53 -0.35 4.76 5.89
C ILE A 53 -0.45 3.23 5.78
N VAL A 54 -1.53 2.66 6.31
CA VAL A 54 -1.75 1.21 6.27
C VAL A 54 -2.00 0.76 4.84
N LEU A 55 -2.89 1.45 4.12
CA LEU A 55 -3.26 1.14 2.73
C LEU A 55 -2.34 1.89 1.76
N SER A 56 -1.24 1.27 1.37
CA SER A 56 -0.27 1.81 0.43
C SER A 56 -0.19 0.97 -0.84
N ILE A 57 -0.16 1.59 -2.01
CA ILE A 57 0.01 0.91 -3.31
C ILE A 57 1.10 1.63 -4.08
N VAL A 58 2.05 0.88 -4.64
CA VAL A 58 3.14 1.44 -5.45
C VAL A 58 3.04 0.92 -6.87
N ASN A 59 3.11 1.81 -7.85
CA ASN A 59 3.05 1.48 -9.26
C ASN A 59 4.35 1.90 -9.95
N ILE A 60 4.75 1.15 -10.97
CA ILE A 60 5.75 1.61 -11.94
C ILE A 60 5.08 2.59 -12.90
N LEU A 61 5.80 3.66 -13.27
CA LEU A 61 5.34 4.66 -14.21
C LEU A 61 4.94 4.01 -15.54
N LYS A 62 3.68 4.20 -15.92
CA LYS A 62 3.13 3.81 -17.22
C LYS A 62 2.22 4.92 -17.77
N PRO A 63 2.69 5.76 -18.71
CA PRO A 63 1.84 6.79 -19.30
C PRO A 63 0.66 6.19 -20.06
N PRO A 64 -0.59 6.58 -19.74
CA PRO A 64 -1.76 6.17 -20.51
C PRO A 64 -1.75 6.72 -21.94
N PRO A 65 -2.29 5.97 -22.93
CA PRO A 65 -2.47 6.47 -24.29
C PRO A 65 -3.21 7.81 -24.32
N GLY A 66 -2.75 8.72 -25.18
CA GLY A 66 -3.33 10.06 -25.33
C GLY A 66 -2.79 11.13 -24.37
N THR A 67 -2.03 10.75 -23.33
CA THR A 67 -1.40 11.73 -22.42
C THR A 67 -0.19 12.43 -23.05
N GLU A 68 0.16 13.62 -22.53
CA GLU A 68 1.35 14.37 -22.96
C GLU A 68 2.63 13.55 -22.75
N LEU A 69 2.73 12.86 -21.61
CA LEU A 69 3.87 11.98 -21.33
C LEU A 69 3.95 10.80 -22.32
N TYR A 70 2.82 10.20 -22.70
CA TYR A 70 2.80 9.14 -23.71
C TYR A 70 3.34 9.64 -25.06
N LYS A 71 2.86 10.81 -25.52
CA LYS A 71 3.33 11.43 -26.78
C LYS A 71 4.82 11.70 -26.74
N ARG A 72 5.33 12.21 -25.61
CA ARG A 72 6.76 12.47 -25.39
C ARG A 72 7.58 11.18 -25.42
N MET A 73 7.16 10.12 -24.73
CA MET A 73 7.88 8.83 -24.76
C MET A 73 7.90 8.22 -26.16
N LYS A 74 6.82 8.39 -26.94
CA LYS A 74 6.78 8.00 -28.35
C LYS A 74 7.79 8.78 -29.19
N SER A 75 7.86 10.10 -29.05
CA SER A 75 8.84 10.91 -29.79
C SER A 75 10.30 10.64 -29.40
N GLU A 76 10.53 10.20 -28.16
CA GLU A 76 11.85 9.79 -27.67
C GLU A 76 12.22 8.34 -28.06
N ASN A 77 11.38 7.62 -28.83
CA ASN A 77 11.54 6.18 -29.14
C ASN A 77 11.71 5.30 -27.89
N ARG A 78 11.07 5.69 -26.78
CA ARG A 78 11.12 4.98 -25.49
C ARG A 78 9.81 4.30 -25.13
N LEU A 79 8.77 4.44 -25.96
CA LEU A 79 7.48 3.81 -25.74
C LEU A 79 7.51 2.35 -26.22
N LEU A 80 7.01 1.43 -25.39
CA LEU A 80 6.80 0.03 -25.72
C LEU A 80 5.37 -0.16 -26.26
N ASP A 81 5.19 -1.06 -27.23
CA ASP A 81 3.92 -1.22 -27.96
C ASP A 81 2.76 -1.77 -27.10
N THR A 82 3.06 -2.38 -25.95
CA THR A 82 2.05 -3.04 -25.11
C THR A 82 1.72 -2.22 -23.87
N PHE A 83 0.48 -1.73 -23.76
CA PHE A 83 -0.04 -1.19 -22.49
C PHE A 83 -0.55 -2.33 -21.61
N LYS A 84 0.01 -2.46 -20.40
CA LYS A 84 -0.40 -3.45 -19.40
C LYS A 84 -0.89 -2.77 -18.14
N PHE A 85 -1.86 -3.39 -17.46
CA PHE A 85 -2.51 -2.79 -16.29
C PHE A 85 -1.83 -3.12 -14.94
N GLY A 86 -1.00 -4.16 -14.86
CA GLY A 86 -0.30 -4.58 -13.64
C GLY A 86 0.57 -3.49 -13.00
N GLU A 87 0.64 -3.45 -11.67
CA GLU A 87 1.38 -2.44 -10.88
C GLU A 87 2.88 -2.44 -11.19
N GLU A 88 3.42 -3.61 -11.48
CA GLU A 88 4.80 -3.91 -11.87
C GLU A 88 5.10 -3.60 -13.34
N ALA A 89 4.08 -3.33 -14.15
CA ALA A 89 4.22 -3.16 -15.58
C ALA A 89 4.49 -1.71 -15.99
N THR A 90 5.32 -1.55 -17.03
CA THR A 90 5.54 -0.26 -17.69
C THR A 90 5.46 -0.42 -19.20
N ASN A 91 5.03 0.65 -19.88
CA ASN A 91 5.06 0.76 -21.34
C ASN A 91 6.18 1.72 -21.80
N VAL A 92 7.21 1.92 -20.98
CA VAL A 92 8.31 2.86 -21.28
C VAL A 92 9.65 2.24 -20.91
N ILE A 93 10.67 2.52 -21.71
CA ILE A 93 12.07 2.24 -21.40
C ILE A 93 12.59 3.33 -20.43
N PRO A 94 12.83 3.04 -19.15
CA PRO A 94 13.21 4.03 -18.14
C PRO A 94 14.68 4.44 -18.31
N LYS A 95 15.01 5.72 -18.02
CA LYS A 95 16.40 6.22 -18.09
C LYS A 95 17.35 5.52 -17.11
N MET A 96 16.84 5.10 -15.95
CA MET A 96 17.63 4.36 -14.96
C MET A 96 17.94 2.91 -15.37
N GLY A 97 17.37 2.43 -16.48
CA GLY A 97 17.49 1.04 -16.92
C GLY A 97 16.43 0.13 -16.29
N MET A 98 16.00 -0.87 -17.05
CA MET A 98 14.89 -1.74 -16.65
C MET A 98 15.25 -2.64 -15.46
N GLU A 99 16.48 -3.14 -15.40
CA GLU A 99 16.97 -3.98 -14.32
C GLU A 99 16.92 -3.25 -12.96
N LYS A 100 17.47 -2.03 -12.91
CA LYS A 100 17.45 -1.20 -11.70
C LYS A 100 16.02 -0.86 -11.27
N LEU A 101 15.15 -0.55 -12.22
CA LEU A 101 13.74 -0.26 -11.93
C LEU A 101 13.01 -1.47 -11.34
N LYS A 102 13.17 -2.65 -11.94
CA LYS A 102 12.54 -3.89 -11.46
C LYS A 102 13.07 -4.30 -10.09
N SER A 103 14.39 -4.29 -9.90
CA SER A 103 15.01 -4.62 -8.60
C SER A 103 14.59 -3.64 -7.50
N GLY A 104 14.53 -2.34 -7.82
CA GLY A 104 14.03 -1.32 -6.90
C GLY A 104 12.56 -1.51 -6.54
N TYR A 105 11.71 -1.83 -7.53
CA TYR A 105 10.29 -2.14 -7.29
C TYR A 105 10.12 -3.40 -6.44
N GLU A 106 10.86 -4.48 -6.72
CA GLU A 106 10.84 -5.69 -5.92
C GLU A 106 11.23 -5.41 -4.45
N LYS A 107 12.26 -4.59 -4.24
CA LYS A 107 12.66 -4.13 -2.91
C LYS A 107 11.53 -3.40 -2.19
N ILE A 108 10.81 -2.51 -2.88
CA ILE A 108 9.63 -1.83 -2.33
C ILE A 108 8.60 -2.87 -1.88
N VAL A 109 8.10 -3.70 -2.80
CA VAL A 109 7.04 -4.69 -2.53
C VAL A 109 7.43 -5.58 -1.35
N ASN A 110 8.66 -6.09 -1.34
CA ASN A 110 9.16 -6.93 -0.26
C ASN A 110 9.15 -6.25 1.10
N GLN A 111 9.45 -4.96 1.15
CA GLN A 111 9.51 -4.20 2.40
C GLN A 111 8.12 -3.75 2.85
N ILE A 112 7.35 -3.10 1.97
CA ILE A 112 6.10 -2.43 2.35
C ILE A 112 4.95 -3.41 2.61
N TYR A 113 4.92 -4.55 1.90
CA TYR A 113 3.89 -5.58 2.07
C TYR A 113 4.33 -6.69 3.03
N SER A 114 5.53 -6.60 3.62
CA SER A 114 5.92 -7.55 4.66
C SER A 114 4.95 -7.44 5.85
N PRO A 115 4.48 -8.55 6.42
CA PRO A 115 3.56 -8.55 7.56
C PRO A 115 4.06 -7.69 8.73
N GLY A 116 5.37 -7.71 8.99
CA GLY A 116 5.99 -6.89 10.03
C GLY A 116 5.93 -5.39 9.75
N SER A 117 6.23 -4.96 8.52
CA SER A 117 6.14 -3.55 8.13
C SER A 117 4.71 -3.03 8.15
N VAL A 118 3.76 -3.81 7.60
CA VAL A 118 2.32 -3.47 7.65
C VAL A 118 1.87 -3.35 9.10
N TYR A 119 2.21 -4.32 9.95
CA TYR A 119 1.88 -4.28 11.37
C TYR A 119 2.43 -3.04 12.08
N LYS A 120 3.69 -2.65 11.81
CA LYS A 120 4.26 -1.41 12.36
C LYS A 120 3.49 -0.16 11.92
N ARG A 121 3.02 -0.10 10.66
CA ARG A 121 2.18 1.04 10.20
C ARG A 121 0.83 1.05 10.92
N ILE A 122 0.23 -0.12 11.14
CA ILE A 122 -0.98 -0.26 11.93
C ILE A 122 -0.74 0.21 13.37
N GLU A 123 0.35 -0.20 14.01
CA GLU A 123 0.68 0.25 15.36
C GLU A 123 0.80 1.78 15.43
N LYS A 124 1.53 2.38 14.48
CA LYS A 124 1.67 3.84 14.38
C LYS A 124 0.32 4.53 14.23
N TYR A 125 -0.58 3.98 13.41
CA TYR A 125 -1.93 4.50 13.25
C TYR A 125 -2.74 4.42 14.56
N PHE A 126 -2.64 3.32 15.31
CA PHE A 126 -3.33 3.12 16.59
C PHE A 126 -2.69 3.89 17.76
N GLU A 127 -1.45 4.34 17.63
CA GLU A 127 -0.77 5.19 18.61
C GLU A 127 -1.32 6.62 18.62
N LEU A 128 -1.82 7.11 17.49
CA LEU A 128 -2.40 8.45 17.36
C LEU A 128 -3.62 8.62 18.27
N GLU A 129 -3.65 9.74 19.00
CA GLU A 129 -4.82 10.13 19.78
C GLU A 129 -5.90 10.68 18.86
N ARG A 130 -7.00 9.95 18.73
CA ARG A 130 -8.15 10.41 17.95
C ARG A 130 -8.88 11.50 18.70
N LYS A 131 -8.87 12.71 18.14
CA LYS A 131 -9.52 13.89 18.72
C LYS A 131 -11.04 13.87 18.54
N TYR A 132 -11.55 13.09 17.60
CA TYR A 132 -12.95 13.08 17.21
C TYR A 132 -13.58 11.69 17.34
N LYS A 133 -14.72 11.62 18.01
CA LYS A 133 -15.60 10.45 18.03
C LYS A 133 -16.58 10.55 16.86
N VAL A 134 -16.85 9.43 16.17
CA VAL A 134 -17.85 9.37 15.11
C VAL A 134 -19.21 9.75 15.71
N GLN A 135 -19.78 10.88 15.27
CA GLN A 135 -21.00 11.43 15.84
C GLN A 135 -22.26 10.68 15.37
N GLN A 136 -22.18 9.98 14.24
CA GLN A 136 -23.30 9.23 13.66
C GLN A 136 -22.92 7.75 13.42
N PRO A 137 -23.07 6.88 14.43
CA PRO A 137 -22.84 5.46 14.24
C PRO A 137 -23.88 4.88 13.28
N LEU A 138 -23.43 4.10 12.29
CA LEU A 138 -24.32 3.34 11.40
C LEU A 138 -25.02 2.24 12.21
N LYS A 139 -26.31 2.43 12.49
CA LYS A 139 -27.14 1.42 13.16
C LYS A 139 -27.54 0.33 12.16
N ARG A 140 -26.73 -0.72 12.06
CA ARG A 140 -27.05 -1.91 11.25
C ARG A 140 -27.41 -3.08 12.18
N ARG A 141 -28.44 -3.85 11.80
CA ARG A 141 -28.78 -5.10 12.49
C ARG A 141 -27.73 -6.17 12.16
N ILE A 142 -27.16 -6.78 13.19
CA ILE A 142 -26.24 -7.91 13.05
C ILE A 142 -27.07 -9.14 12.65
N THR A 143 -26.65 -9.82 11.60
CA THR A 143 -27.29 -11.03 11.08
C THR A 143 -26.48 -12.28 11.44
N LEU A 144 -27.09 -13.47 11.37
CA LEU A 144 -26.38 -14.74 11.55
C LEU A 144 -25.23 -14.93 10.54
N ARG A 145 -25.37 -14.35 9.34
CA ARG A 145 -24.32 -14.34 8.32
C ARG A 145 -23.11 -13.53 8.78
N ASP A 146 -23.34 -12.39 9.43
CA ASP A 146 -22.25 -11.57 9.96
C ASP A 146 -21.48 -12.32 11.05
N LEU A 147 -22.17 -13.07 11.92
CA LEU A 147 -21.54 -13.93 12.92
C LEU A 147 -20.71 -15.05 12.28
N TYR A 148 -21.24 -15.72 11.27
CA TYR A 148 -20.51 -16.75 10.53
C TYR A 148 -19.25 -16.17 9.86
N THR A 149 -19.35 -15.00 9.24
CA THR A 149 -18.20 -14.29 8.66
C THR A 149 -17.17 -13.95 9.74
N ALA A 150 -17.60 -13.44 10.89
CA ALA A 150 -16.69 -13.12 12.00
C ALA A 150 -15.94 -14.35 12.51
N LEU A 151 -16.64 -15.47 12.72
CA LEU A 151 -16.02 -16.75 13.11
C LEU A 151 -15.02 -17.25 12.07
N ARG A 152 -15.37 -17.13 10.78
CA ARG A 152 -14.48 -17.51 9.68
C ARG A 152 -13.22 -16.65 9.63
N ILE A 153 -13.35 -15.32 9.77
CA ILE A 153 -12.21 -14.41 9.84
C ILE A 153 -11.32 -14.77 11.02
N PHE A 154 -11.91 -15.02 12.19
CA PHE A 154 -11.19 -15.40 13.40
C PHE A 154 -10.42 -16.72 13.24
N TYR A 155 -11.03 -17.71 12.59
CA TYR A 155 -10.35 -18.98 12.29
C TYR A 155 -9.19 -18.79 11.31
N ILE A 156 -9.45 -18.11 10.18
CA ILE A 156 -8.45 -17.91 9.13
C ILE A 156 -7.26 -17.10 9.68
N LEU A 157 -7.53 -15.91 10.23
CA LEU A 157 -6.47 -15.01 10.68
C LEU A 157 -5.85 -15.41 12.02
N GLY A 158 -6.62 -16.05 12.91
CA GLY A 158 -6.17 -16.42 14.24
C GLY A 158 -5.43 -17.75 14.31
N PHE A 159 -5.73 -18.69 13.41
CA PHE A 159 -5.19 -20.06 13.52
C PHE A 159 -4.54 -20.55 12.24
N ALA A 160 -5.21 -20.39 11.09
CA ALA A 160 -4.71 -20.93 9.82
C ALA A 160 -3.57 -20.10 9.21
N ASP A 161 -3.61 -18.78 9.36
CA ASP A 161 -2.63 -17.88 8.76
C ASP A 161 -1.22 -18.00 9.39
N ASN A 162 -0.20 -17.86 8.55
CA ASN A 162 1.20 -17.85 8.95
C ASN A 162 1.53 -16.61 9.80
N ASN A 163 0.81 -15.51 9.58
CA ASN A 163 1.00 -14.23 10.25
C ASN A 163 0.07 -14.01 11.46
N LYS A 164 -0.60 -15.06 11.95
CA LYS A 164 -1.53 -15.04 13.11
C LYS A 164 -1.02 -14.33 14.37
N LYS A 165 0.30 -14.31 14.61
CA LYS A 165 0.90 -13.59 15.74
C LYS A 165 0.55 -12.09 15.70
N PHE A 166 0.52 -11.49 14.51
CA PHE A 166 0.20 -10.07 14.33
C PHE A 166 -1.28 -9.82 14.55
N PHE A 167 -2.15 -10.73 14.10
CA PHE A 167 -3.59 -10.70 14.40
C PHE A 167 -3.84 -10.67 15.90
N TRP A 168 -3.36 -11.68 16.64
CA TRP A 168 -3.57 -11.74 18.09
C TRP A 168 -2.96 -10.55 18.83
N ARG A 169 -1.75 -10.14 18.46
CA ARG A 169 -1.11 -8.97 19.07
C ARG A 169 -1.93 -7.70 18.83
N LEU A 170 -2.50 -7.50 17.64
CA LEU A 170 -3.36 -6.35 17.35
C LEU A 170 -4.66 -6.40 18.15
N ILE A 171 -5.33 -7.55 18.18
CA ILE A 171 -6.61 -7.73 18.88
C ILE A 171 -6.43 -7.51 20.38
N PHE A 172 -5.46 -8.17 21.03
CA PHE A 172 -5.21 -7.99 22.46
C PHE A 172 -4.77 -6.57 22.82
N LYS A 173 -3.90 -5.93 22.01
CA LYS A 173 -3.50 -4.53 22.22
C LYS A 173 -4.68 -3.58 22.10
N THR A 174 -5.57 -3.82 21.13
CA THR A 174 -6.78 -3.02 20.92
C THR A 174 -7.77 -3.19 22.05
N LEU A 175 -8.05 -4.43 22.47
CA LEU A 175 -8.94 -4.72 23.60
C LEU A 175 -8.45 -4.07 24.90
N LYS A 176 -7.13 -4.08 25.15
CA LYS A 176 -6.52 -3.44 26.33
C LYS A 176 -6.59 -1.91 26.28
N LYS A 177 -6.42 -1.30 25.09
CA LYS A 177 -6.39 0.16 24.94
C LYS A 177 -7.78 0.76 24.83
N ASN A 178 -8.60 0.27 23.89
CA ASN A 178 -9.96 0.71 23.66
C ASN A 178 -10.71 -0.28 22.74
N TYR A 179 -11.68 -1.01 23.29
CA TYR A 179 -12.48 -2.00 22.56
C TYR A 179 -13.31 -1.40 21.41
N ASN A 180 -13.59 -0.09 21.41
CA ASN A 180 -14.36 0.57 20.36
C ASN A 180 -13.65 0.59 19.00
N TYR A 181 -12.37 0.23 18.92
CA TYR A 181 -11.61 0.13 17.68
C TYR A 181 -11.41 -1.32 17.21
N LEU A 182 -12.14 -2.28 17.78
CA LEU A 182 -12.00 -3.69 17.44
C LEU A 182 -12.38 -3.97 15.98
N ASP A 183 -13.40 -3.31 15.46
CA ASP A 183 -13.80 -3.35 14.06
C ASP A 183 -12.66 -2.92 13.13
N LEU A 184 -11.98 -1.83 13.47
CA LEU A 184 -10.83 -1.32 12.74
C LEU A 184 -9.62 -2.25 12.85
N ALA A 185 -9.40 -2.86 14.01
CA ALA A 185 -8.35 -3.85 14.21
C ALA A 185 -8.59 -5.09 13.33
N ILE A 186 -9.83 -5.54 13.22
CA ILE A 186 -10.21 -6.64 12.31
C ILE A 186 -9.99 -6.23 10.86
N LEU A 187 -10.44 -5.03 10.46
CA LEU A 187 -10.23 -4.49 9.11
C LEU A 187 -8.74 -4.47 8.75
N PHE A 188 -7.89 -3.90 9.60
CA PHE A 188 -6.46 -3.83 9.32
C PHE A 188 -5.76 -5.19 9.38
N SER A 189 -6.29 -6.14 10.14
CA SER A 189 -5.81 -7.52 10.08
C SER A 189 -6.12 -8.17 8.73
N LEU A 190 -7.30 -7.92 8.16
CA LEU A 190 -7.64 -8.37 6.81
C LEU A 190 -6.72 -7.73 5.76
N ILE A 191 -6.42 -6.42 5.90
CA ILE A 191 -5.47 -5.73 5.02
C ILE A 191 -4.07 -6.32 5.13
N LEU A 192 -3.59 -6.62 6.34
CA LEU A 192 -2.30 -7.29 6.54
C LEU A 192 -2.26 -8.65 5.86
N TYR A 193 -3.32 -9.45 6.02
CA TYR A 193 -3.43 -10.74 5.35
C TYR A 193 -3.43 -10.59 3.82
N GLN A 194 -4.22 -9.66 3.29
CA GLN A 194 -4.25 -9.38 1.85
C GLN A 194 -2.87 -8.96 1.33
N TYR A 195 -2.13 -8.12 2.08
CA TYR A 195 -0.77 -7.75 1.67
C TYR A 195 0.21 -8.92 1.69
N SER A 196 0.08 -9.88 2.60
CA SER A 196 0.93 -11.07 2.55
C SER A 196 0.71 -11.88 1.27
N ILE A 197 -0.54 -12.00 0.80
CA ILE A 197 -0.87 -12.65 -0.47
C ILE A 197 -0.34 -11.82 -1.65
N LEU A 198 -0.65 -10.52 -1.69
CA LEU A 198 -0.20 -9.63 -2.76
C LEU A 198 1.32 -9.59 -2.90
N ARG A 199 2.05 -9.70 -1.77
CA ARG A 199 3.51 -9.79 -1.79
C ARG A 199 3.98 -11.05 -2.53
N GLU A 200 3.39 -12.21 -2.21
CA GLU A 200 3.73 -13.48 -2.86
C GLU A 200 3.42 -13.45 -4.35
N GLU A 201 2.24 -12.93 -4.73
CA GLU A 201 1.81 -12.77 -6.13
C GLU A 201 2.75 -11.85 -6.91
N ASN A 202 3.03 -10.64 -6.39
CA ASN A 202 3.93 -9.69 -7.05
C ASN A 202 5.34 -10.27 -7.24
N ILE A 203 5.88 -11.00 -6.25
CA ILE A 203 7.20 -11.62 -6.36
C ILE A 203 7.19 -12.72 -7.43
N ALA A 204 6.12 -13.52 -7.49
CA ALA A 204 5.97 -14.54 -8.53
C ALA A 204 5.89 -13.92 -9.94
N ASP A 205 5.14 -12.84 -10.09
CA ASP A 205 5.01 -12.14 -11.37
C ASP A 205 6.33 -11.52 -11.81
N ILE A 206 7.07 -10.86 -10.91
CA ILE A 206 8.40 -10.30 -11.20
C ILE A 206 9.35 -11.38 -11.74
N LYS A 207 9.38 -12.57 -11.10
CA LYS A 207 10.23 -13.69 -11.52
C LYS A 207 9.84 -14.24 -12.89
N ARG A 208 8.54 -14.44 -13.11
CA ARG A 208 8.02 -14.90 -14.41
C ARG A 208 8.43 -13.96 -15.55
N TYR A 209 8.44 -12.65 -15.31
CA TYR A 209 8.87 -11.67 -16.30
C TYR A 209 10.37 -11.57 -16.51
N SER A 210 11.20 -11.93 -15.52
CA SER A 210 12.65 -12.05 -15.75
C SER A 210 13.00 -13.26 -16.60
N GLU A 211 12.30 -14.38 -16.43
CA GLU A 211 12.55 -15.62 -17.18
C GLU A 211 12.12 -15.51 -18.65
N LEU A 212 11.04 -14.77 -18.94
CA LEU A 212 10.57 -14.53 -20.32
C LEU A 212 11.41 -13.50 -21.10
N ALA A 213 12.28 -12.76 -20.42
CA ALA A 213 13.10 -11.70 -21.01
C ALA A 213 14.58 -12.07 -21.14
N ALA A 214 14.96 -13.27 -20.70
CA ALA A 214 16.29 -13.88 -20.84
C ALA A 214 16.31 -14.85 -22.02
#